data_AF-A0A9X3CFL1-F1
#
_entry.id   AF-A0A9X3CFL1-F1
#
_cell.length_a   1.000
_cell.length_b   1.000
_cell.length_c   1.000
_cell.angle_alpha   90.00
_cell.angle_beta   90.00
_cell.angle_gamma   90.00
#
_symmetry.space_group_name_H-M   'P 1'
#
loop_
_entity.id
_entity.type
_entity.pdbx_description
1 polymer ?
#
loop_
_entity_poly.entity_id
_entity_poly.type
_entity_poly.pdbx_seq_one_letter_code
_entity_poly.pdbx_strand_id
1 'polypeptide(L)' 'MFDGYLIHTKRLALEFCKYYLASVLVLGINGELFNMALRVWSNNQMSFYNDGLWQINLILSFFLTCCVMFSKYCPE' A
#
# COMPACT_ATOMS: atom_id res chain seq x y z
N MET A 1 25.43 18.69 -11.66
CA MET A 1 24.50 17.79 -12.38
C MET A 1 24.10 16.59 -11.51
N PHE A 2 25.06 15.83 -10.96
CA PHE A 2 24.78 14.68 -10.07
C PHE A 2 24.00 15.02 -8.80
N ASP A 3 24.31 16.15 -8.14
CA ASP A 3 23.59 16.59 -6.93
C ASP A 3 22.10 16.88 -7.18
N GLY A 4 21.75 17.41 -8.36
CA GLY A 4 20.37 17.66 -8.74
C GLY A 4 19.57 16.36 -8.85
N TYR A 5 20.11 15.37 -9.60
CA TYR A 5 19.50 14.04 -9.69
C TYR A 5 19.33 13.40 -8.32
N LEU A 6 20.33 13.50 -7.45
CA LEU A 6 20.31 12.90 -6.12
C LEU A 6 19.25 13.54 -5.22
N ILE A 7 19.05 14.85 -5.30
CA ILE A 7 17.97 15.56 -4.59
C ILE A 7 16.59 15.16 -5.13
N HIS A 8 16.43 15.08 -6.45
CA HIS A 8 15.16 14.69 -7.06
C HIS A 8 14.77 13.24 -6.74
N THR A 9 15.71 12.29 -6.82
CA THR A 9 15.47 10.89 -6.46
C THR A 9 15.14 10.74 -4.98
N LYS A 10 15.83 11.47 -4.08
CA LYS A 10 15.50 11.47 -2.65
C LYS A 10 14.07 11.97 -2.39
N ARG A 11 13.67 13.05 -3.05
CA ARG A 11 12.31 13.58 -2.93
C ARG A 11 11.26 12.60 -3.45
N LEU A 12 11.52 11.98 -4.60
CA LEU A 12 10.64 10.97 -5.19
C LEU A 12 10.49 9.75 -4.27
N ALA A 13 11.59 9.25 -3.71
CA ALA A 13 11.58 8.13 -2.78
C ALA A 13 10.83 8.46 -1.48
N LEU A 14 11.01 9.67 -0.93
CA LEU A 14 10.26 10.12 0.26
C LEU A 14 8.76 10.21 -0.01
N GLU A 15 8.36 10.78 -1.15
CA GLU A 15 6.96 10.82 -1.54
C GLU A 15 6.39 9.41 -1.75
N PHE A 16 7.12 8.55 -2.45
CA PHE A 16 6.73 7.15 -2.64
C PHE A 16 6.50 6.46 -1.28
N CYS A 17 7.46 6.55 -0.36
CA CYS A 17 7.33 5.96 0.97
C CYS A 17 6.12 6.51 1.72
N LYS A 18 5.84 7.82 1.62
CA LYS A 18 4.67 8.43 2.27
C LYS A 18 3.36 7.84 1.74
N TYR A 19 3.21 7.76 0.41
CA TYR A 19 1.99 7.22 -0.20
C TYR A 19 1.86 5.71 0.00
N TYR A 20 2.97 4.98 -0.07
CA TYR A 20 3.01 3.55 0.19
C TYR A 20 2.58 3.22 1.61
N LEU A 21 3.17 3.88 2.61
CA LEU A 21 2.77 3.69 4.00
C LEU A 21 1.31 4.05 4.22
N ALA A 22 0.82 5.14 3.65
CA ALA A 22 -0.59 5.51 3.74
C ALA A 22 -1.50 4.43 3.12
N SER A 23 -1.14 3.89 1.96
CA SER A 23 -1.89 2.82 1.30
C SER A 23 -1.91 1.53 2.11
N VAL A 24 -0.75 1.11 2.64
CA VAL A 24 -0.63 -0.09 3.50
C VAL A 24 -1.53 0.03 4.73
N LEU A 25 -1.55 1.23 5.34
CA LEU A 25 -2.33 1.49 6.55
C LEU A 25 -3.84 1.45 6.26
N VAL A 26 -4.29 2.13 5.21
CA VAL A 26 -5.71 2.17 4.83
C VAL A 26 -6.22 0.80 4.41
N LEU A 27 -5.51 0.12 3.50
CA LEU A 27 -5.91 -1.20 3.05
C LEU A 27 -5.77 -2.25 4.15
N GLY A 28 -4.77 -2.14 5.03
CA GLY A 28 -4.58 -3.03 6.16
C GLY A 28 -5.73 -2.94 7.16
N ILE A 29 -6.10 -1.73 7.57
CA ILE A 29 -7.25 -1.52 8.46
C ILE A 29 -8.53 -2.05 7.83
N ASN A 30 -8.79 -1.73 6.56
CA ASN A 30 -9.98 -2.20 5.86
C ASN A 30 -9.99 -3.72 5.68
N GLY A 31 -8.83 -4.33 5.40
CA GLY A 31 -8.68 -5.77 5.26
C GLY A 31 -8.93 -6.51 6.57
N GLU A 32 -8.42 -5.98 7.70
CA GLU A 32 -8.68 -6.53 9.03
C GLU A 32 -10.16 -6.40 9.44
N LEU A 33 -10.78 -5.24 9.17
CA LEU A 33 -12.21 -5.04 9.41
C LEU A 33 -13.06 -6.01 8.60
N PHE A 34 -12.72 -6.22 7.33
CA PHE A 34 -13.40 -7.19 6.48
C PHE A 34 -13.22 -8.62 6.97
N ASN A 35 -12.00 -8.98 7.39
CA ASN A 35 -11.72 -10.29 7.96
C ASN A 35 -12.49 -10.54 9.26
N MET A 36 -12.59 -9.52 10.13
CA MET A 36 -13.40 -9.58 11.35
C MET A 36 -14.89 -9.76 11.02
N ALA A 37 -15.43 -9.03 10.05
CA ALA A 37 -16.81 -9.18 9.59
C ALA A 37 -17.06 -10.59 9.03
N LEU A 38 -16.12 -11.14 8.25
CA LEU A 38 -16.20 -12.51 7.75
C LEU A 38 -16.19 -13.54 8.87
N ARG A 39 -15.39 -13.38 9.92
CA ARG A 39 -15.43 -14.29 11.09
C ARG A 39 -16.75 -14.27 11.85
N VAL A 40 -17.45 -13.13 11.84
CA VAL A 40 -18.78 -13.03 12.47
C VAL A 40 -19.83 -13.72 11.62
N TRP A 41 -19.73 -13.61 10.29
CA TRP A 41 -20.70 -14.17 9.34
C TRP A 41 -20.44 -15.65 8.99
N SER A 42 -19.17 -16.04 9.00
CA SER A 42 -18.67 -17.36 8.69
C SER A 42 -18.01 -17.93 9.93
N ASN A 43 -18.40 -19.12 10.37
CA ASN A 43 -17.71 -19.86 11.44
C ASN A 43 -16.25 -20.22 11.07
N ASN A 44 -15.74 -19.78 9.92
CA ASN A 44 -14.37 -19.98 9.50
C ASN A 44 -13.45 -18.92 10.12
N GLN A 45 -12.43 -19.38 10.85
CA GLN A 45 -11.47 -18.51 11.54
C GLN A 45 -10.32 -18.09 10.61
N MET A 46 -10.64 -17.34 9.55
CA MET A 46 -9.63 -16.81 8.64
C MET A 46 -8.79 -15.72 9.34
N SER A 47 -7.47 -15.77 9.25
CA SER A 47 -6.53 -14.89 9.94
C SER A 47 -5.69 -14.09 8.95
N PHE A 48 -5.78 -12.77 9.05
CA PHE A 48 -5.12 -11.83 8.15
C PHE A 48 -3.61 -12.05 8.05
N TYR A 49 -2.96 -12.40 9.17
CA TYR A 49 -1.52 -12.65 9.23
C TYR A 49 -1.14 -14.08 8.84
N ASN A 50 -1.89 -15.10 9.29
CA ASN A 50 -1.55 -16.50 9.03
C ASN A 50 -1.91 -16.96 7.61
N ASP A 51 -2.96 -16.41 7.02
CA ASP A 51 -3.43 -16.80 5.69
C ASP A 51 -2.80 -15.97 4.56
N GLY A 52 -1.79 -15.14 4.88
CA GLY A 52 -1.03 -14.38 3.88
C GLY A 52 -1.75 -13.17 3.29
N LEU A 53 -2.92 -12.77 3.82
CA LEU A 53 -3.67 -11.60 3.34
C LEU A 53 -2.87 -10.30 3.49
N TRP A 54 -2.00 -10.22 4.51
CA TRP A 54 -1.08 -9.10 4.66
C TRP A 54 -0.06 -8.97 3.52
N GLN A 55 0.36 -10.08 2.88
CA GLN A 55 1.30 -10.07 1.75
C GLN A 55 0.61 -9.50 0.52
N ILE A 56 -0.62 -9.95 0.26
CA ILE A 56 -1.47 -9.44 -0.81
C ILE A 56 -1.72 -7.94 -0.61
N ASN A 57 -1.97 -7.52 0.63
CA ASN A 57 -2.11 -6.11 0.98
C ASN A 57 -0.88 -5.27 0.60
N LEU A 58 0.32 -5.72 0.97
CA LEU A 58 1.57 -5.01 0.62
C LEU A 58 1.76 -4.88 -0.90
N ILE A 59 1.48 -5.96 -1.64
CA ILE A 59 1.57 -5.96 -3.11
C ILE A 59 0.58 -4.97 -3.72
N LEU A 60 -0.68 -4.98 -3.27
CA LEU A 60 -1.71 -4.04 -3.71
C LEU A 60 -1.33 -2.59 -3.40
N SER A 61 -0.81 -2.33 -2.20
CA SER A 61 -0.33 -1.00 -1.82
C SER A 61 0.82 -0.51 -2.71
N PHE A 62 1.71 -1.41 -3.12
CA PHE A 62 2.77 -1.07 -4.07
C PHE A 62 2.20 -0.63 -5.41
N PHE A 63 1.31 -1.43 -6.01
CA PHE A 63 0.68 -1.09 -7.29
C PHE A 63 -0.10 0.22 -7.24
N LEU A 64 -0.91 0.42 -6.19
CA LEU A 64 -1.67 1.66 -6.01
C LEU A 64 -0.75 2.88 -5.90
N THR A 65 0.35 2.74 -5.15
CA THR A 65 1.34 3.81 -5.03
C THR A 65 1.99 4.12 -6.37
N CYS A 66 2.36 3.09 -7.16
CA CYS A 66 2.86 3.27 -8.51
C CYS A 66 1.87 4.00 -9.41
N CYS A 67 0.58 3.64 -9.38
CA CYS A 67 -0.46 4.32 -10.14
C CYS A 67 -0.57 5.80 -9.74
N VAL A 68 -0.62 6.11 -8.44
CA VAL A 68 -0.70 7.50 -7.95
C VAL A 68 0.53 8.31 -8.38
N MET A 69 1.72 7.73 -8.28
CA MET A 69 2.95 8.39 -8.69
C MET A 69 2.96 8.62 -10.21
N PHE A 70 2.53 7.64 -11.00
CA PHE A 70 2.44 7.77 -12.45
C PHE A 70 1.47 8.89 -12.85
N SER A 71 0.25 8.89 -12.30
CA SER A 71 -0.74 9.94 -12.58
C SER A 71 -0.28 11.34 -12.15
N LYS A 72 0.55 11.45 -11.10
CA LYS A 72 1.03 12.74 -10.60
C LYS A 72 2.19 13.31 -11.43
N TYR A 73 3.09 12.46 -11.90
CA TYR A 73 4.34 12.87 -12.56
C TYR A 73 4.33 12.72 -14.09
N CYS A 74 3.40 11.93 -14.63
CA CYS A 74 3.12 11.80 -16.05
C CYS A 74 1.64 12.14 -16.35
N PRO A 75 1.17 13.37 -16.04
CA PRO A 75 -0.13 13.81 -16.49
C PRO A 75 -0.12 13.96 -18.02
N GLU A 76 -1.21 13.58 -18.68
CA GLU A 76 -1.46 13.90 -20.09
C GLU A 76 -1.47 15.41 -20.34
#